data_AF-A0AAV3B9P4-F1
#
_entry.id   AF-A0AAV3B9P4-F1
#
_cell.length_a   1.000
_cell.length_b   1.000
_cell.length_c   1.000
_cell.angle_alpha   90.00
_cell.angle_beta   90.00
_cell.angle_gamma   90.00
#
_symmetry.space_group_name_H-M   'P 1'
#
loop_
_entity.id
_entity.type
_entity.pdbx_description
1 polymer ?
#
loop_
_entity_poly.entity_id
_entity_poly.type
_entity_poly.pdbx_seq_one_letter_code
_entity_poly.pdbx_strand_id
1 'polypeptide(L)'
;MDEFIALANSVSNRRKSRAGKSLELHLEHLFIEHGLRHFATQAITEGNKKPDFLFPSAGAYHDTEFPVENLRMLAVKTTCKDRWRQILNEADKIHQVHLFTLQEGVSLAQYREMRESGVRLVVPSSLHKKYPEAVRAELMTLGAFIAELTGLYADIP
;
A
#
# COMPACT_ATOMS: atom_id res chain seq x y z
N MET A 1 5.96 -18.31 -34.03
CA MET A 1 4.79 -17.70 -33.35
C MET A 1 5.08 -17.54 -31.85
N ASP A 2 5.66 -18.55 -31.21
CA ASP A 2 6.11 -18.50 -29.80
C ASP A 2 7.16 -17.43 -29.50
N GLU A 3 8.09 -17.17 -30.42
CA GLU A 3 9.13 -16.15 -30.26
C GLU A 3 8.56 -14.72 -30.17
N PHE A 4 7.51 -14.42 -30.94
CA PHE A 4 6.80 -13.15 -30.90
C PHE A 4 6.02 -12.99 -29.59
N ILE A 5 5.37 -14.06 -29.12
CA ILE A 5 4.65 -14.07 -27.83
C ILE A 5 5.63 -13.89 -26.67
N ALA A 6 6.79 -14.55 -26.71
CA ALA A 6 7.82 -14.40 -25.69
C ALA A 6 8.37 -12.96 -25.62
N LEU A 7 8.63 -12.34 -26.77
CA LEU A 7 9.08 -10.95 -26.83
C LEU A 7 8.01 -9.97 -26.34
N ALA A 8 6.75 -10.13 -26.78
CA ALA A 8 5.63 -9.29 -26.35
C ALA A 8 5.39 -9.39 -24.83
N ASN A 9 5.45 -10.61 -24.28
CA ASN A 9 5.32 -10.84 -22.85
C ASN A 9 6.49 -10.23 -22.06
N SER A 10 7.73 -10.38 -22.56
CA SER A 10 8.93 -9.79 -21.94
C SER A 10 8.84 -8.26 -21.87
N VAL A 11 8.44 -7.61 -22.97
CA VAL A 11 8.27 -6.14 -23.02
C VAL A 11 7.14 -5.69 -22.09
N SER A 12 6.00 -6.38 -22.10
CA SER A 12 4.85 -6.08 -21.23
C SER A 12 5.20 -6.21 -19.75
N ASN A 13 5.89 -7.30 -19.37
CA ASN A 13 6.30 -7.55 -17.98
C ASN A 13 7.35 -6.54 -17.50
N ARG A 14 8.29 -6.14 -18.36
CA ARG A 14 9.26 -5.09 -18.05
C ARG A 14 8.59 -3.74 -17.73
N ARG A 15 7.58 -3.34 -18.52
CA ARG A 15 6.82 -2.11 -18.27
C ARG A 15 6.07 -2.18 -16.94
N LYS A 16 5.41 -3.30 -16.64
CA LYS A 16 4.68 -3.52 -15.38
C LYS A 16 5.60 -3.43 -14.15
N SER A 17 6.76 -4.09 -14.21
CA SER A 17 7.76 -4.06 -13.13
C SER A 17 8.28 -2.65 -12.87
N ARG A 18 8.65 -1.90 -13.92
CA ARG A 18 9.14 -0.52 -13.81
C ARG A 18 8.07 0.44 -13.27
N ALA A 19 6.82 0.29 -13.70
CA ALA A 19 5.73 1.14 -13.24
C ALA A 19 5.45 0.95 -11.73
N GLY A 20 5.46 -0.31 -11.25
CA GLY A 20 5.35 -0.61 -9.82
C GLY A 20 6.50 0.01 -9.03
N LYS A 21 7.74 -0.28 -9.45
CA LYS A 21 8.92 0.21 -8.72
C LYS A 21 9.05 1.73 -8.71
N SER A 22 8.69 2.38 -9.82
CA SER A 22 8.65 3.85 -9.90
C SER A 22 7.69 4.43 -8.86
N LEU A 23 6.51 3.83 -8.69
CA LEU A 23 5.51 4.34 -7.74
C LEU A 23 5.98 4.19 -6.29
N GLU A 24 6.57 3.05 -5.94
CA GLU A 24 7.21 2.85 -4.62
C GLU A 24 8.26 3.94 -4.35
N LEU A 25 9.17 4.19 -5.30
CA LEU A 25 10.21 5.19 -5.15
C LEU A 25 9.66 6.60 -4.96
N HIS A 26 8.60 6.98 -5.68
CA HIS A 26 7.97 8.29 -5.51
C HIS A 26 7.32 8.42 -4.11
N LEU A 27 6.66 7.37 -3.63
CA LEU A 27 6.05 7.38 -2.30
C LEU A 27 7.12 7.49 -1.20
N GLU A 28 8.22 6.75 -1.34
CA GLU A 28 9.37 6.83 -0.42
C GLU A 28 9.91 8.26 -0.32
N HIS A 29 10.14 8.92 -1.47
CA HIS A 29 10.60 10.32 -1.48
C HIS A 29 9.57 11.27 -0.85
N LEU A 30 8.29 11.11 -1.17
CA LEU A 30 7.23 11.95 -0.61
C LEU A 30 7.10 11.79 0.92
N PHE A 31 7.25 10.57 1.45
CA PHE A 31 7.24 10.36 2.89
C PHE A 31 8.37 11.10 3.58
N ILE A 32 9.59 11.02 3.05
CA ILE A 32 10.76 11.71 3.57
C ILE A 32 10.58 13.24 3.49
N GLU A 33 10.13 13.75 2.34
CA GLU A 33 9.94 15.18 2.10
C GLU A 33 8.89 15.79 3.05
N HIS A 34 7.84 15.03 3.36
CA HIS A 34 6.78 15.45 4.28
C HIS A 34 7.02 15.07 5.75
N GLY A 35 8.21 14.61 6.12
CA GLY A 35 8.61 14.37 7.51
C GLY A 35 8.22 13.01 8.10
N LEU A 36 7.55 12.15 7.33
CA LEU A 36 7.28 10.76 7.72
C LEU A 36 8.54 9.92 7.52
N ARG A 37 9.44 9.95 8.51
CA ARG A 37 10.73 9.25 8.46
C ARG A 37 10.70 7.85 9.07
N HIS A 38 9.69 7.55 9.89
CA HIS A 38 9.54 6.25 10.54
C HIS A 38 8.86 5.25 9.60
N PHE A 39 9.64 4.67 8.70
CA PHE A 39 9.20 3.54 7.87
C PHE A 39 10.37 2.64 7.52
N ALA A 40 10.06 1.41 7.15
CA ALA A 40 10.99 0.46 6.58
C ALA A 40 10.49 -0.02 5.22
N THR A 41 11.38 0.00 4.23
CA THR A 41 11.22 -0.72 2.97
C THR A 41 11.91 -2.07 3.10
N GLN A 42 11.47 -3.09 2.36
CA GLN A 42 12.07 -4.45 2.40
C GLN A 42 12.08 -5.11 3.79
N ALA A 43 11.23 -4.67 4.71
CA ALA A 43 11.09 -5.25 6.04
C ALA A 43 10.62 -6.70 5.93
N ILE A 44 11.25 -7.60 6.70
CA ILE A 44 10.85 -9.01 6.75
C ILE A 44 9.79 -9.16 7.84
N THR A 45 8.64 -9.70 7.48
CA THR A 45 7.55 -10.08 8.39
C THR A 45 7.50 -11.61 8.53
N GLU A 46 6.33 -12.19 8.79
CA GLU A 46 6.15 -13.63 8.89
C GLU A 46 6.36 -14.33 7.53
N GLY A 47 7.00 -15.50 7.55
CA GLY A 47 7.15 -16.34 6.36
C GLY A 47 8.00 -15.73 5.24
N ASN A 48 8.95 -14.85 5.59
CA ASN A 48 9.84 -14.16 4.64
C ASN A 48 9.08 -13.25 3.64
N LYS A 49 7.88 -12.82 4.01
CA LYS A 49 7.12 -11.82 3.27
C LYS A 49 7.71 -10.44 3.51
N LYS A 50 7.48 -9.57 2.53
CA LYS A 50 8.06 -8.23 2.48
C LYS A 50 7.01 -7.26 1.99
N PRO A 51 6.26 -6.59 2.89
CA PRO A 51 5.39 -5.51 2.47
C PRO A 51 6.20 -4.39 1.82
N ASP A 52 5.56 -3.62 0.94
CA ASP A 52 6.23 -2.51 0.24
C ASP A 52 6.72 -1.46 1.24
N PHE A 53 5.88 -1.10 2.22
CA PHE A 53 6.22 -0.25 3.36
C PHE A 53 5.64 -0.80 4.67
N LEU A 54 6.45 -0.72 5.72
CA LEU A 54 6.09 -1.09 7.09
C LEU A 54 6.40 0.08 8.03
N PHE A 55 5.48 0.38 8.95
CA PHE A 55 5.60 1.51 9.86
C PHE A 55 5.33 1.09 11.32
N PRO A 56 6.02 1.69 12.31
CA PRO A 56 7.06 2.72 12.14
C PRO A 56 8.43 2.15 11.75
N SER A 57 8.68 0.87 12.01
CA SER A 57 9.93 0.20 11.63
C SER A 57 9.78 -1.32 11.65
N ALA A 58 10.73 -2.03 11.06
CA ALA A 58 10.82 -3.49 11.19
C ALA A 58 11.05 -3.92 12.65
N GLY A 59 11.80 -3.14 13.43
CA GLY A 59 12.03 -3.42 14.85
C GLY A 59 10.74 -3.36 15.66
N ALA A 60 9.97 -2.28 15.51
CA ALA A 60 8.69 -2.11 16.18
C ALA A 60 7.67 -3.20 15.81
N TYR A 61 7.73 -3.72 14.57
CA TYR A 61 6.88 -4.83 14.17
C TYR A 61 7.19 -6.14 14.92
N HIS A 62 8.47 -6.40 15.20
CA HIS A 62 8.91 -7.61 15.90
C HIS A 62 8.92 -7.46 17.42
N ASP A 63 8.89 -6.23 17.91
CA ASP A 63 8.78 -5.90 19.33
C ASP A 63 7.42 -6.32 19.90
N THR A 64 7.45 -7.08 20.99
CA THR A 64 6.24 -7.54 21.70
C THR A 64 5.67 -6.47 22.64
N GLU A 65 6.47 -5.47 23.00
CA GLU A 65 6.05 -4.35 23.86
C GLU A 65 5.46 -3.19 23.04
N PHE A 66 5.69 -3.16 21.73
CA PHE A 66 5.13 -2.14 20.85
C PHE A 66 3.63 -2.37 20.61
N PRO A 67 2.76 -1.34 20.74
CA PRO A 67 1.32 -1.49 20.52
C PRO A 67 0.99 -1.90 19.08
N VAL A 68 0.38 -3.08 18.91
CA VAL A 68 0.05 -3.65 17.59
C VAL A 68 -0.94 -2.75 16.83
N GLU A 69 -1.82 -2.06 17.54
CA GLU A 69 -2.78 -1.08 17.00
C GLU A 69 -2.10 0.15 16.39
N ASN A 70 -0.83 0.40 16.70
CA ASN A 70 -0.04 1.50 16.14
C ASN A 70 0.82 1.04 14.96
N LEU A 71 0.87 -0.26 14.67
CA LEU A 71 1.53 -0.76 13.46
C LEU A 71 0.69 -0.44 12.22
N ARG A 72 1.38 -0.08 11.14
CA ARG A 72 0.75 0.20 9.85
C ARG A 72 1.58 -0.44 8.75
N MET A 73 0.91 -0.87 7.69
CA MET A 73 1.54 -1.34 6.46
C MET A 73 0.87 -0.65 5.29
N LEU A 74 1.65 -0.34 4.25
CA LEU A 74 1.16 0.19 3.01
C LEU A 74 1.67 -0.66 1.85
N ALA A 75 0.76 -1.39 1.22
CA ALA A 75 1.02 -2.05 -0.05
C ALA A 75 0.77 -1.07 -1.21
N VAL A 76 1.53 -1.21 -2.29
CA VAL A 76 1.50 -0.30 -3.44
C VAL A 76 1.15 -1.09 -4.70
N LYS A 77 0.01 -0.79 -5.29
CA LYS A 77 -0.40 -1.38 -6.58
C LYS A 77 -0.87 -0.30 -7.52
N THR A 78 -0.17 -0.12 -8.64
CA THR A 78 -0.63 0.77 -9.73
C THR A 78 -2.06 0.42 -10.19
N THR A 79 -2.39 -0.87 -10.19
CA THR A 79 -3.73 -1.38 -10.50
C THR A 79 -4.04 -2.61 -9.65
N CYS A 80 -5.14 -2.56 -8.90
CA CYS A 80 -5.56 -3.56 -7.93
C CYS A 80 -6.16 -4.81 -8.59
N LYS A 81 -7.17 -4.67 -9.47
CA LYS A 81 -7.95 -5.80 -10.06
C LYS A 81 -8.11 -6.96 -9.06
N ASP A 82 -7.80 -8.21 -9.38
CA ASP A 82 -7.92 -9.32 -8.42
C ASP A 82 -6.64 -9.52 -7.56
N ARG A 83 -5.59 -8.75 -7.82
CA ARG A 83 -4.28 -8.89 -7.19
C ARG A 83 -4.17 -8.23 -5.82
N TRP A 84 -5.15 -7.42 -5.41
CA TRP A 84 -5.13 -6.82 -4.07
C TRP A 84 -5.15 -7.88 -2.97
N ARG A 85 -5.77 -9.05 -3.20
CA ARG A 85 -5.84 -10.13 -2.22
C ARG A 85 -4.46 -10.66 -1.80
N GLN A 86 -3.43 -10.45 -2.62
CA GLN A 86 -2.07 -10.89 -2.33
C GLN A 86 -1.47 -10.17 -1.10
N ILE A 87 -1.95 -8.98 -0.77
CA ILE A 87 -1.40 -8.14 0.30
C ILE A 87 -1.89 -8.57 1.69
N LEU A 88 -3.00 -9.30 1.77
CA LEU A 88 -3.71 -9.60 3.02
C LEU A 88 -2.87 -10.41 3.99
N ASN A 89 -1.94 -11.20 3.47
CA ASN A 89 -1.09 -12.04 4.29
C ASN A 89 0.33 -11.47 4.43
N GLU A 90 0.61 -10.22 4.02
CA GLU A 90 1.99 -9.69 4.07
C GLU A 90 2.43 -9.29 5.47
N ALA A 91 1.52 -9.06 6.42
CA ALA A 91 1.84 -8.79 7.81
C ALA A 91 0.72 -9.30 8.73
N ASP A 92 0.94 -10.46 9.37
CA ASP A 92 -0.12 -11.15 10.11
C ASP A 92 -0.58 -10.38 11.36
N LYS A 93 0.27 -9.51 11.93
CA LYS A 93 -0.08 -8.66 13.08
C LYS A 93 -1.01 -7.50 12.71
N ILE A 94 -1.00 -7.06 11.45
CA ILE A 94 -1.68 -5.83 11.02
C ILE A 94 -2.99 -6.19 10.32
N HIS A 95 -4.09 -6.13 11.07
CA HIS A 95 -5.42 -6.45 10.56
C HIS A 95 -5.99 -5.37 9.63
N GLN A 96 -5.61 -4.09 9.83
CA GLN A 96 -5.98 -3.00 8.92
C GLN A 96 -4.82 -2.66 7.99
N VAL A 97 -4.93 -3.14 6.75
CA VAL A 97 -3.91 -2.99 5.72
C VAL A 97 -4.22 -1.80 4.83
N HIS A 98 -3.26 -0.91 4.61
CA HIS A 98 -3.44 0.18 3.65
C HIS A 98 -2.98 -0.26 2.26
N LEU A 99 -3.76 0.12 1.24
CA LEU A 99 -3.45 -0.15 -0.16
C LEU A 99 -3.44 1.16 -0.94
N PHE A 100 -2.24 1.58 -1.35
CA PHE A 100 -2.08 2.69 -2.27
C PHE A 100 -2.35 2.26 -3.71
N THR A 101 -3.19 3.01 -4.44
CA THR A 101 -3.42 2.75 -5.85
C THR A 101 -3.67 3.98 -6.71
N LEU A 102 -3.30 3.86 -7.99
CA LEU A 102 -3.62 4.81 -9.06
C LEU A 102 -4.76 4.32 -9.95
N GLN A 103 -5.45 3.23 -9.58
CA GLN A 103 -6.56 2.71 -10.35
C GLN A 103 -7.71 3.73 -10.40
N GLU A 104 -8.26 3.95 -11.60
CA GLU A 104 -9.43 4.81 -11.78
C GLU A 104 -10.70 4.07 -11.35
N GLY A 105 -10.99 4.11 -10.05
CA GLY A 105 -12.19 3.52 -9.47
C GLY A 105 -12.10 2.01 -9.22
N VAL A 106 -12.94 1.55 -8.29
CA VAL A 106 -13.23 0.14 -8.02
C VAL A 106 -14.75 -0.03 -7.98
N SER A 107 -15.25 -1.22 -8.30
CA SER A 107 -16.69 -1.49 -8.16
C SER A 107 -17.08 -1.49 -6.68
N LEU A 108 -18.34 -1.18 -6.39
CA LEU A 108 -18.85 -1.21 -5.00
C LEU A 108 -18.73 -2.62 -4.39
N ALA A 109 -18.96 -3.66 -5.19
CA ALA A 109 -18.80 -5.05 -4.75
C ALA A 109 -17.33 -5.35 -4.38
N GLN A 110 -16.39 -4.98 -5.25
CA GLN A 110 -14.96 -5.18 -4.98
C GLN A 110 -14.50 -4.37 -3.76
N TYR A 111 -15.01 -3.14 -3.58
CA TYR A 111 -14.70 -2.33 -2.41
C TYR A 111 -15.24 -2.93 -1.12
N ARG A 112 -16.45 -3.52 -1.15
CA ARG A 112 -17.00 -4.23 0.01
C ARG A 112 -16.11 -5.41 0.41
N GLU A 113 -15.67 -6.21 -0.54
CA GLU A 113 -14.73 -7.32 -0.29
C GLU A 113 -13.41 -6.82 0.32
N MET A 114 -12.87 -5.72 -0.21
CA MET A 114 -11.67 -5.07 0.34
C MET A 114 -11.89 -4.67 1.80
N ARG A 115 -13.00 -3.97 2.08
CA ARG A 115 -13.33 -3.47 3.42
C ARG A 115 -13.55 -4.63 4.41
N GLU A 116 -14.28 -5.67 4.01
CA GLU A 116 -14.52 -6.87 4.82
C GLU A 116 -13.21 -7.62 5.12
N SER A 117 -12.22 -7.52 4.23
CA SER A 117 -10.89 -8.10 4.42
C SER A 117 -9.92 -7.18 5.17
N GLY A 118 -10.38 -6.06 5.73
CA GLY A 118 -9.54 -5.10 6.47
C GLY A 118 -8.69 -4.18 5.61
N VAL A 119 -8.96 -4.06 4.30
CA VAL A 119 -8.20 -3.20 3.39
C VAL A 119 -8.76 -1.78 3.37
N ARG A 120 -7.89 -0.79 3.60
CA ARG A 120 -8.18 0.63 3.48
C ARG A 120 -7.49 1.22 2.25
N LEU A 121 -8.26 1.85 1.36
CA LEU A 121 -7.71 2.45 0.14
C LEU A 121 -7.11 3.83 0.40
N VAL A 122 -5.85 4.00 -0.01
CA VAL A 122 -5.16 5.29 -0.10
C VAL A 122 -5.06 5.66 -1.59
N VAL A 123 -5.71 6.75 -1.98
CA VAL A 123 -5.85 7.15 -3.39
C VAL A 123 -5.54 8.64 -3.52
N PRO A 124 -4.79 9.08 -4.54
CA PRO A 124 -4.60 10.51 -4.82
C PRO A 124 -5.95 11.24 -4.94
N SER A 125 -6.05 12.41 -4.31
CA SER A 125 -7.30 13.19 -4.25
C SER A 125 -7.93 13.44 -5.63
N SER A 126 -7.11 13.66 -6.66
CA SER A 126 -7.55 13.88 -8.04
C SER A 126 -8.30 12.68 -8.66
N LEU A 127 -8.08 11.46 -8.16
CA LEU A 127 -8.71 10.23 -8.65
C LEU A 127 -9.99 9.86 -7.89
N HIS A 128 -10.29 10.47 -6.75
CA HIS A 128 -11.48 10.14 -5.94
C HIS A 128 -12.78 10.27 -6.72
N LYS A 129 -12.87 11.27 -7.62
CA LYS A 129 -14.02 11.46 -8.51
C LYS A 129 -14.32 10.28 -9.44
N LYS A 130 -13.35 9.40 -9.67
CA LYS A 130 -13.51 8.19 -10.51
C LYS A 130 -14.12 7.01 -9.74
N TYR A 131 -14.18 7.10 -8.40
CA TYR A 131 -14.79 6.07 -7.56
C TYR A 131 -16.31 6.31 -7.42
N PRO A 132 -17.11 5.27 -7.14
CA PRO A 132 -18.53 5.43 -6.78
C PRO A 132 -18.70 6.31 -5.54
N GLU A 133 -19.75 7.14 -5.49
CA GLU A 133 -19.98 8.08 -4.38
C GLU A 133 -20.00 7.44 -3.00
N ALA A 134 -20.62 6.26 -2.89
CA ALA A 134 -20.66 5.48 -1.65
C ALA A 134 -19.26 5.06 -1.15
N VAL A 135 -18.27 4.96 -2.04
CA VAL A 135 -16.89 4.59 -1.70
C VAL A 135 -16.05 5.83 -1.36
N ARG A 136 -16.33 6.99 -2.00
CA ARG A 136 -15.53 8.22 -1.87
C ARG A 136 -15.37 8.68 -0.42
N ALA A 137 -16.42 8.54 0.40
CA ALA A 137 -16.41 8.95 1.80
C ALA A 137 -15.43 8.16 2.67
N GLU A 138 -15.05 6.96 2.25
CA GLU A 138 -14.14 6.09 2.99
C GLU A 138 -12.71 6.13 2.43
N LEU A 139 -12.47 6.74 1.27
CA LEU A 139 -11.14 6.84 0.69
C LEU A 139 -10.23 7.74 1.53
N MET A 140 -8.99 7.31 1.69
CA MET A 140 -7.95 8.14 2.29
C MET A 140 -7.13 8.82 1.19
N THR A 141 -6.77 10.10 1.39
CA THR A 141 -5.79 10.75 0.52
C THR A 141 -4.38 10.43 0.98
N LEU A 142 -3.39 10.53 0.09
CA LEU A 142 -1.98 10.38 0.47
C LEU A 142 -1.56 11.38 1.57
N GLY A 143 -2.03 12.63 1.47
CA GLY A 143 -1.75 13.65 2.49
C GLY A 143 -2.36 13.31 3.85
N ALA A 144 -3.60 12.81 3.88
CA ALA A 144 -4.22 12.35 5.12
C ALA A 144 -3.46 11.16 5.73
N PHE A 145 -3.00 10.22 4.90
CA PHE A 145 -2.20 9.08 5.34
C PHE A 145 -0.90 9.54 6.00
N ILE A 146 -0.17 10.44 5.34
CA ILE A 146 1.07 11.00 5.88
C ILE A 146 0.80 11.74 7.19
N ALA A 147 -0.24 12.57 7.26
CA ALA A 147 -0.58 13.33 8.45
C ALA A 147 -0.96 12.41 9.64
N GLU A 148 -1.76 11.36 9.40
CA GLU A 148 -2.11 10.37 10.44
C GLU A 148 -0.84 9.73 11.02
N LEU A 149 0.04 9.22 10.15
CA LEU A 149 1.24 8.51 10.60
C LEU A 149 2.27 9.44 11.25
N THR A 150 2.40 10.67 10.75
CA THR A 150 3.30 11.67 11.35
C THR A 150 2.87 12.01 12.76
N GLY A 151 1.55 12.14 13.01
CA GLY A 151 1.02 12.35 14.36
C GLY A 151 1.17 11.12 15.24
N LEU A 152 0.90 9.93 14.70
CA LEU A 152 0.97 8.66 15.43
C LEU A 152 2.39 8.33 15.93
N TYR A 153 3.40 8.73 15.18
CA TYR A 153 4.80 8.41 15.46
C TYR A 153 5.61 9.60 15.96
N ALA A 154 4.97 10.72 16.32
CA ALA A 154 5.65 11.94 16.75
C ALA A 154 6.51 11.75 18.01
N ASP A 155 6.12 10.83 18.90
CA ASP A 155 6.81 10.53 20.15
C ASP A 155 7.87 9.41 20.00
N ILE A 156 8.02 8.85 18.80
CA ILE A 156 9.03 7.82 18.53
C ILE A 156 10.37 8.52 18.22
N PRO A 157 11.48 8.14 18.88
CA PRO A 157 12.80 8.73 18.66
C PRO A 157 13.33 8.65 17.22
#